data_AF-A0A355GQ86-F1
#
_entry.id   AF-A0A355GQ86-F1
#
_cell.length_a   1.000
_cell.length_b   1.000
_cell.length_c   1.000
_cell.angle_alpha   90.00
_cell.angle_beta   90.00
_cell.angle_gamma   90.00
#
_symmetry.space_group_name_H-M   'P 1'
#
loop_
_entity.id
_entity.type
_entity.pdbx_description
1 polymer ?
#
loop_
_entity_poly.entity_id
_entity_poly.type
_entity_poly.pdbx_seq_one_letter_code
_entity_poly.pdbx_strand_id
1 'polypeptide(L)'
;MRFKRSAITLTIIDIIAGLAALIAAFLLFGGRNFPTGIVNLCLFTVIVIASNIVGFLFAGLYRRLWRYAQLNDFSFIFWGVLLGQTFGYLLTRVAFNMLIPIRVWITQSLILFLLTVASRGLIRV
;
A
#
# COMPACT_ATOMS: atom_id res chain seq x y z
N MET A 1 1.82 -12.72 21.14
CA MET A 1 1.32 -13.02 19.78
C MET A 1 2.38 -13.82 19.04
N ARG A 2 2.20 -15.13 18.82
CA ARG A 2 3.14 -15.91 17.99
C ARG A 2 2.96 -15.46 16.54
N PHE A 3 3.86 -14.61 16.03
CA PHE A 3 3.97 -14.34 14.61
C PHE A 3 4.25 -15.67 13.91
N LYS A 4 3.21 -16.26 13.30
CA LYS A 4 3.40 -17.41 12.40
C LYS A 4 4.28 -16.90 11.27
N ARG A 5 5.36 -17.61 10.91
CA ARG A 5 6.26 -17.25 9.79
C ARG A 5 5.53 -16.75 8.54
N SER A 6 4.34 -17.30 8.27
CA SER A 6 3.42 -16.88 7.22
C SER A 6 3.03 -15.39 7.23
N ALA A 7 2.85 -14.76 8.40
CA ALA A 7 2.55 -13.33 8.50
C ALA A 7 3.72 -12.46 8.05
N ILE A 8 4.96 -12.88 8.33
CA ILE A 8 6.18 -12.17 7.91
C ILE A 8 6.32 -12.27 6.38
N THR A 9 6.10 -13.45 5.81
CA THR A 9 6.12 -13.64 4.35
C THR A 9 5.08 -12.75 3.66
N LEU A 10 3.87 -12.65 4.21
CA LEU A 10 2.82 -11.77 3.70
C LEU A 10 3.20 -10.28 3.77
N THR A 11 3.80 -9.83 4.88
CA THR A 11 4.26 -8.43 4.98
C THR A 11 5.32 -8.10 3.92
N ILE A 12 6.23 -9.03 3.61
CA ILE A 12 7.26 -8.82 2.58
C ILE A 12 6.61 -8.70 1.20
N ILE A 13 5.64 -9.57 0.88
CA ILE A 13 4.89 -9.50 -0.39
C ILE A 13 4.14 -8.18 -0.50
N ASP A 14 3.50 -7.73 0.58
CA ASP A 14 2.76 -6.46 0.60
C ASP A 14 3.69 -5.24 0.46
N ILE A 15 4.92 -5.28 1.00
CA ILE A 15 5.95 -4.25 0.77
C ILE A 15 6.37 -4.22 -0.70
N ILE A 16 6.63 -5.38 -1.30
CA ILE A 16 7.01 -5.49 -2.72
C ILE A 16 5.87 -5.00 -3.61
N ALA A 17 4.62 -5.36 -3.31
CA ALA A 17 3.45 -4.88 -4.03
C ALA A 17 3.27 -3.36 -3.89
N GLY A 18 3.51 -2.81 -2.70
CA GLY A 18 3.54 -1.37 -2.43
C GLY A 18 4.57 -0.62 -3.27
N LEU A 19 5.80 -1.15 -3.33
CA LEU A 19 6.87 -0.62 -4.17
C LEU A 19 6.53 -0.70 -5.66
N ALA A 20 6.03 -1.84 -6.12
CA ALA A 20 5.62 -2.02 -7.51
C ALA A 20 4.49 -1.05 -7.91
N ALA A 21 3.52 -0.83 -7.04
CA ALA A 21 2.44 0.15 -7.26
C ALA A 21 2.97 1.59 -7.34
N LEU A 22 3.93 1.95 -6.49
CA LEU A 22 4.55 3.27 -6.49
C LEU A 22 5.42 3.49 -7.75
N ILE A 23 6.18 2.48 -8.17
CA ILE A 23 6.95 2.52 -9.44
C ILE A 23 6.01 2.67 -10.63
N ALA A 24 4.92 1.91 -10.67
CA ALA A 24 3.93 2.02 -11.74
C ALA A 24 3.29 3.41 -11.78
N ALA A 25 2.93 3.98 -10.62
CA ALA A 25 2.43 5.35 -10.53
C ALA A 25 3.48 6.38 -10.99
N PHE A 26 4.76 6.16 -10.65
CA PHE A 26 5.86 7.01 -11.11
C PHE A 26 6.03 6.98 -12.64
N LEU A 27 5.95 5.80 -13.25
CA LEU A 27 6.01 5.65 -14.71
C LEU A 27 4.83 6.30 -15.42
N LEU A 28 3.62 6.24 -14.84
CA LEU A 28 2.40 6.80 -15.45
C LEU A 28 2.32 8.32 -15.37
N PHE A 29 2.75 8.93 -14.27
CA PHE A 29 2.61 10.38 -14.04
C PHE A 29 3.91 11.15 -14.22
N GLY A 30 5.04 10.46 -14.40
CA GLY A 30 6.37 11.03 -14.54
C GLY A 30 6.87 11.76 -13.30
N GLY A 31 8.18 12.04 -13.25
CA GLY A 31 8.83 12.69 -12.09
C GLY A 31 8.34 14.11 -11.76
N ARG A 32 7.58 14.76 -12.65
CA ARG A 32 7.04 16.12 -12.43
C ARG A 32 6.00 16.18 -11.31
N ASN A 33 5.30 15.09 -11.04
CA ASN A 33 4.29 15.01 -9.98
C ASN A 33 4.83 14.44 -8.67
N PHE A 34 6.14 14.14 -8.62
CA PHE A 34 6.82 13.56 -7.48
C PHE A 34 7.79 14.57 -6.85
N PRO A 35 8.10 14.43 -5.55
CA PRO A 35 9.04 15.33 -4.88
C PRO A 35 10.41 15.28 -5.56
N THR A 36 10.96 16.46 -5.83
CA THR A 36 12.31 16.62 -6.39
C THR A 36 13.37 16.43 -5.31
N GLY A 37 14.41 15.66 -5.63
CA GLY A 37 15.52 15.35 -4.73
C GLY A 37 15.43 13.93 -4.15
N ILE A 38 16.57 13.21 -4.19
CA ILE A 38 16.67 11.80 -3.77
C ILE A 38 16.21 11.59 -2.33
N VAL A 39 16.53 12.52 -1.42
CA VAL A 39 16.16 12.44 0.00
C VAL A 39 14.64 12.50 0.18
N ASN A 40 13.97 13.47 -0.47
CA ASN A 40 12.53 13.64 -0.37
C ASN A 40 11.77 12.47 -1.03
N LEU A 41 12.31 11.93 -2.13
CA LEU A 41 11.74 10.79 -2.83
C LEU A 41 11.87 9.50 -2.00
N CYS A 42 13.01 9.31 -1.32
CA CYS A 42 13.21 8.22 -0.38
C CYS A 42 12.25 8.32 0.82
N LEU A 43 12.17 9.50 1.45
CA LEU A 43 11.24 9.76 2.55
C LEU A 43 9.78 9.51 2.13
N PHE A 44 9.37 10.02 0.96
CA PHE A 44 8.04 9.78 0.43
C PHE A 44 7.74 8.29 0.26
N THR A 45 8.69 7.54 -0.31
CA THR A 45 8.55 6.09 -0.51
C THR A 45 8.38 5.36 0.81
N VAL A 46 9.19 5.70 1.83
CA VAL A 46 9.09 5.11 3.17
C VAL A 46 7.74 5.42 3.81
N ILE A 47 7.26 6.67 3.72
CA ILE A 47 5.96 7.08 4.28
C ILE A 47 4.83 6.28 3.63
N VAL A 48 4.83 6.14 2.30
CA VAL A 48 3.80 5.39 1.58
C VAL A 48 3.78 3.93 2.04
N ILE A 49 4.94 3.27 2.08
CA ILE A 49 5.03 1.85 2.47
C ILE A 49 4.59 1.67 3.92
N ALA A 50 5.09 2.50 4.84
CA ALA A 50 4.72 2.44 6.24
C ALA A 50 3.21 2.62 6.43
N SER A 51 2.62 3.60 5.72
CA SER A 51 1.18 3.87 5.82
C SER A 51 0.33 2.72 5.27
N ASN A 52 0.76 2.08 4.18
CA ASN A 52 0.08 0.89 3.64
C ASN A 52 0.11 -0.29 4.63
N ILE A 53 1.26 -0.55 5.26
CA ILE A 53 1.39 -1.61 6.27
C ILE A 53 0.46 -1.32 7.46
N VAL A 54 0.44 -0.07 7.92
CA VAL A 54 -0.45 0.37 9.01
C VAL A 54 -1.92 0.19 8.61
N GLY A 55 -2.31 0.59 7.39
CA GLY A 55 -3.65 0.38 6.86
C GLY A 55 -4.05 -1.11 6.84
N PHE A 56 -3.15 -1.99 6.40
CA PHE A 56 -3.38 -3.44 6.41
C PHE A 56 -3.44 -4.05 7.81
N LEU A 57 -2.65 -3.52 8.76
CA LEU A 57 -2.73 -3.91 10.17
C LEU A 57 -4.09 -3.53 10.78
N PHE A 58 -4.57 -2.32 10.54
CA PHE A 58 -5.87 -1.85 11.01
C PHE A 58 -7.04 -2.62 10.39
N ALA A 59 -6.97 -2.91 9.09
CA ALA A 59 -7.95 -3.77 8.42
C ALA A 59 -7.90 -5.24 8.88
N GLY A 60 -6.92 -5.62 9.70
CA GLY A 60 -6.80 -6.96 10.26
C GLY A 60 -6.33 -8.02 9.27
N LEU A 61 -5.74 -7.61 8.14
CA LEU A 61 -5.29 -8.49 7.06
C LEU A 61 -4.26 -9.53 7.53
N TYR A 62 -3.35 -9.14 8.41
CA TYR A 62 -2.33 -10.05 8.95
C TYR A 62 -2.84 -11.01 10.03
N ARG A 63 -4.03 -10.76 10.59
CA ARG A 63 -4.66 -11.63 11.60
C ARG A 63 -5.61 -12.64 10.96
N ARG A 64 -6.30 -12.24 9.89
CA ARG A 64 -7.22 -13.09 9.13
C ARG A 64 -6.47 -13.69 7.94
N LEU A 65 -5.78 -14.80 8.21
CA LEU A 65 -5.27 -15.68 7.15
C LEU A 65 -6.48 -16.13 6.31
N TRP A 66 -6.49 -15.72 5.03
CA TRP A 66 -7.49 -16.05 4.02
C TRP A 66 -7.89 -17.54 4.04
N ARG A 67 -8.97 -17.86 4.76
CA ARG A 67 -9.51 -19.23 4.82
C ARG A 67 -10.50 -19.52 3.68
N TYR A 68 -11.24 -18.50 3.20
CA TYR A 68 -12.15 -18.59 2.05
C TYR A 68 -12.07 -17.29 1.23
N ALA A 69 -12.30 -17.34 -0.09
CA ALA A 69 -12.34 -16.13 -0.93
C ALA A 69 -13.77 -15.58 -0.87
N GLN A 70 -14.14 -14.95 0.24
CA GLN A 70 -15.47 -14.37 0.41
C GLN A 70 -15.46 -12.88 0.03
N LEU A 71 -16.59 -12.34 -0.41
CA LEU A 71 -16.76 -10.90 -0.71
C LEU A 71 -16.35 -10.00 0.47
N ASN A 72 -16.51 -10.48 1.71
CA ASN A 72 -16.06 -9.79 2.90
C ASN A 72 -14.54 -9.55 2.89
N ASP A 73 -13.74 -10.48 2.35
CA ASP A 73 -12.29 -10.34 2.33
C ASP A 73 -11.82 -9.26 1.35
N PHE A 74 -12.51 -9.08 0.23
CA PHE A 74 -12.27 -7.96 -0.68
C PHE A 74 -12.53 -6.61 -0.01
N SER A 75 -13.59 -6.53 0.81
CA SER A 75 -13.91 -5.31 1.54
C SER A 75 -12.79 -4.92 2.53
N PHE A 76 -12.15 -5.89 3.19
CA PHE A 76 -11.03 -5.61 4.09
C PHE A 76 -9.79 -5.10 3.35
N ILE A 77 -9.51 -5.62 2.14
CA ILE A 77 -8.42 -5.10 1.30
C ILE A 77 -8.72 -3.68 0.86
N PHE A 78 -9.94 -3.44 0.38
CA PHE A 78 -10.38 -2.12 -0.03
C PHE A 78 -10.23 -1.09 1.11
N TRP A 79 -10.77 -1.40 2.29
CA TRP A 79 -10.64 -0.53 3.46
C TRP A 79 -9.20 -0.37 3.93
N GLY A 80 -8.39 -1.44 3.89
CA GLY A 80 -6.98 -1.38 4.27
C GLY A 80 -6.15 -0.46 3.35
N VAL A 81 -6.35 -0.58 2.03
CA VAL A 81 -5.72 0.31 1.05
C VAL A 81 -6.20 1.74 1.25
N LEU A 82 -7.51 1.96 1.36
CA LEU A 82 -8.10 3.29 1.47
C LEU A 82 -7.61 3.99 2.74
N LEU A 83 -7.63 3.31 3.89
CA LEU A 83 -7.11 3.86 5.15
C LEU A 83 -5.60 4.13 5.08
N GLY A 84 -4.81 3.19 4.55
CA GLY A 84 -3.37 3.36 4.43
C GLY A 84 -2.98 4.53 3.52
N GLN A 85 -3.67 4.69 2.40
CA GLN A 85 -3.40 5.75 1.43
C GLN A 85 -3.92 7.12 1.93
N THR A 86 -5.07 7.15 2.60
CA THR A 86 -5.58 8.38 3.24
C THR A 86 -4.64 8.84 4.34
N PHE A 87 -4.14 7.91 5.16
CA PHE A 87 -3.16 8.22 6.20
C PHE A 87 -1.85 8.72 5.60
N GLY A 88 -1.31 8.05 4.57
CA GLY A 88 -0.11 8.49 3.87
C GLY A 88 -0.26 9.88 3.23
N TYR A 89 -1.42 10.16 2.62
CA TYR A 89 -1.75 11.47 2.06
C TYR A 89 -1.75 12.58 3.11
N LEU A 90 -2.43 12.35 4.25
CA LEU A 90 -2.47 13.32 5.33
C LEU A 90 -1.08 13.54 5.94
N LEU A 91 -0.30 12.48 6.11
CA LEU A 91 1.02 12.54 6.72
C LEU A 91 2.00 13.30 5.80
N THR A 92 2.02 13.00 4.50
CA THR A 92 2.85 13.73 3.52
C THR A 92 2.45 15.19 3.38
N ARG A 93 1.14 15.50 3.44
CA ARG A 93 0.63 16.87 3.31
C ARG A 93 0.83 17.71 4.57
N VAL A 94 0.55 17.16 5.74
CA VAL A 94 0.55 17.90 7.02
C VAL A 94 1.93 17.91 7.68
N ALA A 95 2.62 16.76 7.72
CA ALA A 95 3.89 16.67 8.44
C ALA A 95 5.11 17.03 7.58
N PHE A 96 5.05 16.78 6.26
CA PHE A 96 6.18 16.96 5.35
C PHE A 96 5.96 18.03 4.27
N ASN A 97 4.79 18.69 4.25
CA ASN A 97 4.41 19.72 3.28
C ASN A 97 4.67 19.32 1.81
N MET A 98 4.56 18.03 1.48
CA MET A 98 4.74 17.51 0.13
C MET A 98 3.41 17.58 -0.63
N LEU A 99 3.32 18.52 -1.59
CA LEU A 99 2.12 18.72 -2.41
C LEU A 99 2.09 17.75 -3.57
N ILE A 100 1.68 16.51 -3.30
CA ILE A 100 1.53 15.47 -4.32
C ILE A 100 0.08 15.48 -4.84
N PRO A 101 -0.13 15.49 -6.18
CA PRO A 101 -1.47 15.50 -6.75
C PRO A 101 -2.30 14.30 -6.31
N ILE A 102 -3.57 14.53 -5.97
CA ILE A 102 -4.47 13.46 -5.50
C ILE A 102 -4.65 12.33 -6.53
N ARG A 103 -4.48 12.64 -7.81
CA ARG A 103 -4.54 11.66 -8.91
C ARG A 103 -3.49 10.56 -8.74
N VAL A 104 -2.28 10.91 -8.29
CA VAL A 104 -1.18 9.94 -8.04
C VAL A 104 -1.58 8.99 -6.92
N TRP A 105 -2.15 9.53 -5.82
CA TRP A 105 -2.63 8.74 -4.69
C TRP A 105 -3.75 7.77 -5.08
N ILE A 106 -4.72 8.23 -5.89
CA ILE A 106 -5.82 7.39 -6.38
C ILE A 106 -5.28 6.26 -7.26
N THR A 107 -4.40 6.56 -8.21
CA THR A 107 -3.82 5.52 -9.07
C THR A 107 -2.94 4.53 -8.32
N GLN A 108 -2.15 5.02 -7.36
CA GLN A 108 -1.35 4.16 -6.50
C GLN A 108 -2.24 3.23 -5.68
N SER A 109 -3.34 3.75 -5.14
CA SER A 109 -4.33 2.96 -4.38
C SER A 109 -4.95 1.86 -5.25
N LEU A 110 -5.33 2.20 -6.49
CA LEU A 110 -5.97 1.27 -7.41
C LEU A 110 -5.01 0.15 -7.83
N ILE A 111 -3.77 0.50 -8.20
CA ILE A 111 -2.74 -0.48 -8.57
C ILE A 111 -2.38 -1.36 -7.38
N LEU A 112 -2.22 -0.77 -6.18
CA LEU A 112 -1.93 -1.51 -4.96
C LEU A 112 -3.05 -2.51 -4.65
N PHE A 113 -4.31 -2.07 -4.71
CA PHE A 113 -5.47 -2.93 -4.52
C PHE A 113 -5.43 -4.14 -5.46
N LEU A 114 -5.23 -3.91 -6.77
CA LEU A 114 -5.16 -4.98 -7.77
C LEU A 114 -4.01 -5.95 -7.52
N LEU A 115 -2.80 -5.43 -7.26
CA LEU A 115 -1.62 -6.26 -6.98
C LEU A 115 -1.81 -7.10 -5.72
N THR A 116 -2.45 -6.52 -4.71
CA THR A 116 -2.67 -7.17 -3.43
C THR A 116 -3.77 -8.26 -3.53
N VAL A 117 -4.80 -8.03 -4.34
CA VAL A 117 -5.79 -9.06 -4.69
C VAL A 117 -5.12 -10.19 -5.49
N ALA A 118 -4.33 -9.85 -6.51
CA ALA A 118 -3.67 -10.82 -7.38
C ALA A 118 -2.65 -11.68 -6.63
N SER A 119 -1.79 -11.08 -5.80
CA SER A 119 -0.77 -11.80 -5.03
C SER A 119 -1.41 -12.83 -4.09
N ARG A 120 -2.50 -12.46 -3.43
CA ARG A 120 -3.24 -13.35 -2.52
C ARG A 120 -4.03 -14.42 -3.27
N GLY A 121 -4.54 -14.10 -4.46
CA GLY A 121 -5.16 -15.07 -5.37
C GLY A 121 -4.20 -16.12 -5.91
N LEU A 122 -2.95 -15.73 -6.22
CA LEU A 122 -1.91 -16.62 -6.76
C LEU A 122 -1.35 -17.60 -5.72
N ILE A 123 -1.21 -17.18 -4.45
CA ILE A 123 -0.74 -18.07 -3.35
C ILE A 123 -1.69 -19.25 -3.10
N ARG A 124 -2.91 -19.21 -3.66
CA ARG A 124 -3.93 -20.27 -3.54
C ARG A 124 -3.87 -21.34 -4.62
N VAL A 125 -3.22 -21.09 -5.75
CA VAL A 125 -3.06 -22.08 -6.83
C VAL A 125 -1.83 -22.93 -6.54
#